data_AF-A0A2D7AMQ6-F1
#
_entry.id   AF-A0A2D7AMQ6-F1
#
_cell.length_a   1.000
_cell.length_b   1.000
_cell.length_c   1.000
_cell.angle_alpha   90.00
_cell.angle_beta   90.00
_cell.angle_gamma   90.00
#
_symmetry.space_group_name_H-M   'P 1'
#
loop_
_entity.id
_entity.type
_entity.pdbx_description
1 polymer ?
#
loop_
_entity_poly.entity_id
_entity_poly.type
_entity_poly.pdbx_seq_one_letter_code
_entity_poly.pdbx_strand_id
1 'polypeptide(L)'
;MKLLVFILFSFFSFFKVNSSENLNDIKNLLEGRYELVFWEQDNLKFNYPKVAGTLVVNNNKISFTLDSKMNENETVKIIGWGNYNLSVNEYSYGYFDFKKMTDNGIDMKVNQNLPWQGMRKYSILFKNDKLVFTSSTGRQTWNLTKNL
;
A
#
# COMPACT_ATOMS: atom_id res chain seq x y z
N MET A 1 24.70 -21.67 0.06
CA MET A 1 25.71 -21.54 1.14
C MET A 1 25.93 -20.05 1.39
N LYS A 2 25.55 -19.55 2.56
CA LYS A 2 25.48 -18.11 2.88
C LYS A 2 26.68 -17.73 3.74
N LEU A 3 27.39 -16.66 3.38
CA LEU A 3 28.43 -16.03 4.18
C LEU A 3 27.85 -14.74 4.76
N LEU A 4 28.01 -14.52 6.06
CA LEU A 4 27.46 -13.38 6.79
C LEU A 4 28.65 -12.59 7.35
N VAL A 5 28.78 -11.32 6.93
CA VAL A 5 29.83 -10.41 7.38
C VAL A 5 29.17 -9.19 8.01
N PHE A 6 29.48 -8.93 9.29
CA PHE A 6 29.04 -7.76 10.03
C PHE A 6 30.13 -6.70 9.97
N ILE A 7 29.80 -5.50 9.46
CA ILE A 7 30.65 -4.32 9.58
C ILE A 7 29.78 -3.18 10.13
N LEU A 8 30.13 -2.72 11.32
CA LEU A 8 29.53 -1.55 11.99
C LEU A 8 30.38 -0.32 11.65
N PHE A 9 29.83 0.61 10.86
CA PHE A 9 30.42 1.93 10.68
C PHE A 9 29.45 3.00 11.15
N SER A 10 29.80 3.65 12.26
CA SER A 10 29.19 4.90 12.70
C SER A 10 29.76 6.04 11.87
N PHE A 11 28.97 6.58 10.94
CA PHE A 11 29.22 7.89 10.35
C PHE A 11 27.97 8.74 10.54
N PHE A 12 28.06 9.70 11.47
CA PHE A 12 27.19 10.87 11.48
C PHE A 12 27.59 11.76 10.30
N SER A 13 26.90 11.59 9.17
CA SER A 13 26.90 12.56 8.08
C SER A 13 25.57 13.30 8.12
N PHE A 14 25.64 14.58 8.51
CA PHE A 14 24.59 15.57 8.27
C PHE A 14 24.38 15.70 6.75
N PHE A 15 23.49 14.89 6.19
CA PHE A 15 23.00 15.14 4.85
C PHE A 15 21.93 16.23 4.95
N LYS A 16 22.28 17.45 4.52
CA LYS A 16 21.28 18.34 3.91
C LYS A 16 20.83 17.67 2.62
N VAL A 17 19.85 16.79 2.75
CA VAL A 17 19.07 16.28 1.62
C VAL A 17 18.29 17.47 1.05
N ASN A 18 18.43 17.76 -0.24
CA ASN A 18 17.53 18.63 -0.99
C ASN A 18 16.11 18.06 -0.89
N SER A 19 15.38 18.44 0.17
CA SER A 19 14.10 17.84 0.51
C SER A 19 13.04 18.08 -0.56
N SER A 20 13.15 19.15 -1.34
CA SER A 20 12.20 19.49 -2.42
C SER A 20 12.35 18.62 -3.67
N GLU A 21 13.59 18.36 -4.13
CA GLU A 21 13.85 17.47 -5.28
C GLU A 21 13.43 16.04 -4.95
N ASN A 22 13.77 15.58 -3.75
CA ASN A 22 13.45 14.24 -3.27
C ASN A 22 11.93 13.99 -3.17
N LEU A 23 11.14 15.00 -2.75
CA LEU A 23 9.68 14.86 -2.66
C LEU A 23 9.02 14.65 -4.02
N ASN A 24 9.51 15.32 -5.06
CA ASN A 24 8.92 15.22 -6.40
C ASN A 24 9.20 13.84 -7.02
N ASP A 25 10.40 13.30 -6.82
CA ASP A 25 10.76 11.95 -7.27
C ASP A 25 9.94 10.87 -6.55
N ILE A 26 9.79 11.00 -5.22
CA ILE A 26 8.92 10.13 -4.42
C ILE A 26 7.48 10.19 -4.96
N LYS A 27 6.96 11.41 -5.20
CA LYS A 27 5.60 11.62 -5.72
C LYS A 27 5.42 10.96 -7.09
N ASN A 28 6.38 11.14 -7.99
CA ASN A 28 6.36 10.56 -9.34
C ASN A 28 6.37 9.02 -9.34
N LEU A 29 6.95 8.38 -8.31
CA LEU A 29 6.92 6.93 -8.16
C LEU A 29 5.65 6.41 -7.46
N LEU A 30 5.06 7.22 -6.59
CA LEU A 30 3.87 6.87 -5.81
C LEU A 30 2.56 7.11 -6.58
N GLU A 31 2.48 8.18 -7.36
CA GLU A 31 1.26 8.51 -8.08
C GLU A 31 1.10 7.66 -9.33
N GLY A 32 -0.09 7.09 -9.49
CA GLY A 32 -0.40 6.19 -10.59
C GLY A 32 -1.63 5.34 -10.34
N ARG A 33 -1.88 4.46 -11.31
CA ARG A 33 -2.88 3.39 -11.21
C ARG A 33 -2.15 2.05 -11.15
N TYR A 34 -2.41 1.31 -10.09
CA TYR A 34 -1.82 0.00 -9.83
C TYR A 34 -2.91 -1.06 -9.92
N GLU A 35 -2.58 -2.18 -10.53
CA GLU A 35 -3.45 -3.36 -10.60
C GLU A 35 -2.88 -4.46 -9.71
N LEU A 36 -3.77 -5.16 -9.03
CA LEU A 36 -3.38 -6.29 -8.18
C LEU A 36 -2.95 -7.47 -9.07
N VAL A 37 -1.69 -7.89 -8.94
CA VAL A 37 -1.16 -9.05 -9.67
C VAL A 37 -1.51 -10.36 -8.96
N PHE A 38 -1.27 -10.42 -7.65
CA PHE A 38 -1.64 -11.55 -6.79
C PHE A 38 -1.81 -11.08 -5.35
N TRP A 39 -2.53 -11.88 -4.55
CA TRP A 39 -2.71 -11.69 -3.13
C TRP A 39 -2.14 -12.90 -2.39
N GLU A 40 -1.31 -12.67 -1.36
CA GLU A 40 -0.80 -13.71 -0.49
C GLU A 40 -1.38 -13.55 0.91
N GLN A 41 -2.01 -14.61 1.42
CA GLN A 41 -2.56 -14.66 2.77
C GLN A 41 -2.53 -16.10 3.27
N ASP A 42 -2.16 -16.30 4.54
CA ASP A 42 -2.16 -17.63 5.17
C ASP A 42 -1.34 -18.68 4.38
N ASN A 43 -0.20 -18.25 3.80
CA ASN A 43 0.67 -19.03 2.90
C ASN A 43 0.00 -19.50 1.58
N LEU A 44 -1.17 -18.96 1.24
CA LEU A 44 -1.85 -19.20 -0.03
C LEU A 44 -1.67 -18.01 -0.96
N LYS A 45 -1.47 -18.30 -2.24
CA LYS A 45 -1.38 -17.30 -3.31
C LYS A 45 -2.64 -17.34 -4.17
N PHE A 46 -3.33 -16.21 -4.23
CA PHE A 46 -4.53 -16.02 -5.05
C PHE A 46 -4.20 -15.11 -6.22
N ASN A 47 -4.61 -15.51 -7.42
CA ASN A 47 -4.41 -14.74 -8.66
C ASN A 47 -5.77 -14.41 -9.28
N TYR A 48 -5.79 -13.59 -10.32
CA TYR A 48 -6.98 -13.43 -11.16
C TYR A 48 -7.47 -14.80 -11.70
N PRO A 49 -8.78 -15.07 -11.77
CA PRO A 49 -9.91 -14.21 -11.41
C PRO A 49 -10.38 -14.36 -9.95
N LYS A 50 -9.68 -15.13 -9.12
CA LYS A 50 -10.04 -15.34 -7.70
C LYS A 50 -9.91 -14.07 -6.88
N VAL A 51 -8.98 -13.19 -7.25
CA VAL A 51 -8.85 -11.85 -6.67
C VAL A 51 -8.45 -10.86 -7.76
N ALA A 52 -9.07 -9.69 -7.75
CA ALA A 52 -8.76 -8.57 -8.63
C ALA A 52 -8.93 -7.26 -7.86
N GLY A 53 -8.12 -6.25 -8.17
CA GLY A 53 -8.24 -4.97 -7.50
C GLY A 53 -7.48 -3.87 -8.22
N THR A 54 -7.86 -2.64 -7.92
CA THR A 54 -7.17 -1.44 -8.42
C THR A 54 -6.90 -0.51 -7.26
N LEU A 55 -5.72 0.09 -7.25
CA LEU A 55 -5.35 1.20 -6.38
C LEU A 55 -5.01 2.39 -7.26
N VAL A 56 -5.65 3.54 -7.03
CA VAL A 56 -5.28 4.81 -7.67
C VAL A 56 -4.80 5.76 -6.60
N VAL A 57 -3.62 6.33 -6.80
CA VAL A 57 -3.04 7.36 -5.93
C VAL A 57 -2.73 8.56 -6.81
N ASN A 58 -3.38 9.69 -6.56
CA ASN A 58 -3.20 10.89 -7.38
C ASN A 58 -3.72 12.14 -6.64
N ASN A 59 -2.98 13.25 -6.67
CA ASN A 59 -3.45 14.56 -6.21
C ASN A 59 -4.07 14.52 -4.81
N ASN A 60 -3.34 13.93 -3.85
CA ASN A 60 -3.78 13.76 -2.45
C ASN A 60 -5.02 12.87 -2.27
N LYS A 61 -5.49 12.18 -3.32
CA LYS A 61 -6.60 11.24 -3.29
C LYS A 61 -6.10 9.80 -3.45
N ILE A 62 -6.78 8.90 -2.76
CA ILE A 62 -6.62 7.46 -2.93
C ILE A 62 -7.99 6.84 -3.23
N SER A 63 -8.04 5.94 -4.21
CA SER A 63 -9.19 5.06 -4.41
C SER A 63 -8.74 3.62 -4.50
N PHE A 64 -9.55 2.72 -3.96
CA PHE A 64 -9.26 1.30 -3.90
C PHE A 64 -10.50 0.51 -4.28
N THR A 65 -10.33 -0.50 -5.13
CA THR A 65 -11.34 -1.51 -5.41
C THR A 65 -10.77 -2.90 -5.22
N LEU A 66 -11.60 -3.82 -4.74
CA LEU A 66 -11.29 -5.24 -4.65
C LEU A 66 -12.51 -6.06 -5.02
N ASP A 67 -12.31 -7.08 -5.84
CA ASP A 67 -13.24 -8.18 -6.06
C ASP A 67 -12.52 -9.46 -5.64
N SER A 68 -13.08 -10.17 -4.67
CA SER A 68 -12.44 -11.32 -4.05
C SER A 68 -13.42 -12.48 -3.96
N LYS A 69 -12.98 -13.63 -4.44
CA LYS A 69 -13.59 -14.95 -4.28
C LYS A 69 -12.59 -15.94 -3.69
N MET A 70 -11.75 -15.44 -2.78
CA MET A 70 -10.71 -16.23 -2.10
C MET A 70 -11.33 -17.32 -1.20
N ASN A 71 -12.51 -17.04 -0.63
CA ASN A 71 -13.35 -18.03 0.04
C ASN A 71 -14.36 -18.58 -0.99
N GLU A 72 -14.49 -19.91 -1.08
CA GLU A 72 -15.37 -20.55 -2.07
C GLU A 72 -16.86 -20.24 -1.86
N ASN A 73 -17.25 -20.00 -0.60
CA ASN A 73 -18.63 -19.74 -0.22
C ASN A 73 -18.94 -18.25 -0.06
N GLU A 74 -18.01 -17.37 -0.41
CA GLU A 74 -18.16 -15.93 -0.18
C GLU A 74 -17.48 -15.11 -1.28
N THR A 75 -18.23 -14.18 -1.88
CA THR A 75 -17.68 -13.10 -2.68
C THR A 75 -17.62 -11.83 -1.84
N VAL A 76 -16.48 -11.16 -1.83
CA VAL A 76 -16.27 -9.87 -1.19
C VAL A 76 -15.96 -8.83 -2.25
N LYS A 77 -16.71 -7.73 -2.24
CA LYS A 77 -16.40 -6.53 -3.02
C LYS A 77 -16.09 -5.36 -2.11
N ILE A 78 -15.01 -4.64 -2.38
CA ILE A 78 -14.62 -3.45 -1.61
C ILE A 78 -14.50 -2.28 -2.55
N ILE A 79 -14.99 -1.13 -2.10
CA ILE A 79 -14.69 0.18 -2.69
C ILE A 79 -14.30 1.13 -1.55
N GLY A 80 -13.19 1.84 -1.70
CA GLY A 80 -12.72 2.83 -0.74
C GLY A 80 -12.29 4.11 -1.44
N TRP A 81 -12.65 5.25 -0.87
CA TRP A 81 -12.19 6.57 -1.24
C TRP A 81 -11.59 7.27 -0.04
N GLY A 82 -10.46 7.91 -0.26
CA GLY A 82 -9.66 8.47 0.81
C GLY A 82 -8.79 9.61 0.36
N ASN A 83 -8.01 10.09 1.31
CA ASN A 83 -6.94 11.04 1.05
C ASN A 83 -5.60 10.43 1.48
N TYR A 84 -4.52 10.95 0.91
CA TYR A 84 -3.18 10.69 1.41
C TYR A 84 -2.39 11.99 1.57
N ASN A 85 -1.46 11.96 2.52
CA ASN A 85 -0.46 12.98 2.74
C ASN A 85 0.92 12.40 2.45
N LEU A 86 1.79 13.24 1.90
CA LEU A 86 3.14 12.85 1.53
C LEU A 86 4.14 13.92 1.98
N SER A 87 5.21 13.46 2.59
CA SER A 87 6.44 14.22 2.86
C SER A 87 7.64 13.37 2.47
N VAL A 88 8.86 13.88 2.62
CA VAL A 88 10.08 13.13 2.29
C VAL A 88 10.23 11.87 3.15
N ASN A 89 9.72 11.88 4.40
CA ASN A 89 9.98 10.83 5.38
C ASN A 89 8.71 10.06 5.81
N GLU A 90 7.53 10.58 5.51
CA GLU A 90 6.25 10.01 5.93
C GLU A 90 5.24 10.01 4.79
N TYR A 91 4.63 8.86 4.56
CA TYR A 91 3.40 8.69 3.79
C TYR A 91 2.28 8.31 4.74
N SER A 92 1.10 8.91 4.58
CA SER A 92 -0.06 8.47 5.33
C SER A 92 -1.32 8.52 4.49
N TYR A 93 -2.23 7.58 4.74
CA TYR A 93 -3.51 7.53 4.03
C TYR A 93 -4.64 7.06 4.93
N GLY A 94 -5.85 7.46 4.59
CA GLY A 94 -7.06 7.13 5.32
C GLY A 94 -8.28 7.27 4.42
N TYR A 95 -9.34 6.53 4.73
CA TYR A 95 -10.58 6.54 3.97
C TYR A 95 -11.59 7.46 4.64
N PHE A 96 -12.36 8.20 3.83
CA PHE A 96 -13.54 8.94 4.28
C PHE A 96 -14.84 8.28 3.82
N ASP A 97 -14.77 7.41 2.81
CA ASP A 97 -15.88 6.58 2.35
C ASP A 97 -15.33 5.18 2.07
N PHE A 98 -16.00 4.16 2.61
CA PHE A 98 -15.62 2.77 2.44
C PHE A 98 -16.86 1.90 2.42
N LYS A 99 -16.94 0.99 1.46
CA LYS A 99 -18.05 0.06 1.30
C LYS A 99 -17.47 -1.33 1.10
N LYS A 100 -17.85 -2.25 1.98
CA LYS A 100 -17.58 -3.69 1.84
C LYS A 100 -18.92 -4.40 1.65
N MET A 101 -19.07 -5.04 0.50
CA MET A 101 -20.15 -5.98 0.25
C MET A 101 -19.63 -7.41 0.42
N THR A 102 -20.41 -8.22 1.10
CA THR A 102 -20.20 -9.65 1.27
C THR A 102 -21.44 -10.37 0.77
N ASP A 103 -21.26 -11.35 -0.10
CA ASP A 103 -22.32 -12.17 -0.69
C ASP A 103 -21.93 -13.65 -0.56
N ASN A 104 -22.78 -14.45 0.08
CA ASN A 104 -22.57 -15.89 0.26
C ASN A 104 -23.53 -16.75 -0.59
N GLY A 105 -24.24 -16.15 -1.55
CA GLY A 105 -25.23 -16.82 -2.39
C GLY A 105 -26.62 -16.97 -1.76
N ILE A 106 -26.79 -16.69 -0.46
CA ILE A 106 -28.07 -16.70 0.24
C ILE A 106 -28.46 -15.27 0.63
N ASP A 107 -27.53 -14.53 1.24
CA ASP A 107 -27.73 -13.16 1.65
C ASP A 107 -26.57 -12.25 1.23
N MET A 108 -26.92 -10.99 0.97
CA MET A 108 -25.97 -9.94 0.65
C MET A 108 -25.95 -8.92 1.79
N LYS A 109 -24.77 -8.68 2.34
CA LYS A 109 -24.54 -7.71 3.42
C LYS A 109 -23.65 -6.59 2.92
N VAL A 110 -24.02 -5.36 3.25
CA VAL A 110 -23.21 -4.16 2.97
C VAL A 110 -22.81 -3.51 4.28
N ASN A 111 -21.50 -3.34 4.48
CA ASN A 111 -20.93 -2.60 5.59
C ASN A 111 -20.29 -1.31 5.05
N GLN A 112 -20.69 -0.17 5.61
CA GLN A 112 -20.21 1.17 5.22
C GLN A 112 -19.26 1.80 6.25
N ASN A 113 -18.89 1.04 7.29
CA ASN A 113 -17.95 1.51 8.29
C ASN A 113 -16.55 1.58 7.70
N LEU A 114 -15.80 2.60 8.11
CA LEU A 114 -14.39 2.69 7.79
C LEU A 114 -13.63 1.49 8.37
N PRO A 115 -12.64 0.94 7.64
CA PRO A 115 -11.86 -0.21 8.11
C PRO A 115 -10.96 0.17 9.31
N TRP A 116 -10.69 1.46 9.51
CA TRP A 116 -10.08 2.06 10.69
C TRP A 116 -10.39 3.56 10.72
N GLN A 117 -10.15 4.21 11.87
CA GLN A 117 -10.28 5.65 12.01
C GLN A 117 -8.94 6.36 11.74
N GLY A 118 -9.00 7.54 11.12
CA GLY A 118 -7.84 8.39 10.86
C GLY A 118 -6.89 7.86 9.78
N MET A 119 -5.64 8.30 9.83
CA MET A 119 -4.62 8.00 8.83
C MET A 119 -3.68 6.89 9.32
N ARG A 120 -3.46 5.86 8.50
CA ARG A 120 -2.33 4.93 8.67
C ARG A 120 -1.05 5.60 8.19
N LYS A 121 0.01 5.49 8.99
CA LYS A 121 1.30 6.13 8.74
C LYS A 121 2.36 5.10 8.38
N TYR A 122 3.22 5.50 7.45
CA TYR A 122 4.35 4.73 6.96
C TYR A 122 5.58 5.63 6.92
N SER A 123 6.70 5.13 7.43
CA SER A 123 8.00 5.75 7.14
C SER A 123 8.38 5.47 5.69
N ILE A 124 9.08 6.43 5.09
CA ILE A 124 9.56 6.35 3.72
C ILE A 124 11.07 6.15 3.71
N LEU A 125 11.52 5.21 2.90
CA LEU A 125 12.91 5.12 2.45
C LEU A 125 12.93 5.20 0.92
N PHE A 126 13.53 6.26 0.39
CA PHE A 126 13.78 6.42 -1.04
C PHE A 126 15.28 6.27 -1.32
N LYS A 127 15.65 5.25 -2.11
CA LYS A 127 17.04 4.98 -2.48
C LYS A 127 17.10 4.22 -3.80
N ASN A 128 17.96 4.66 -4.73
CA ASN A 128 18.19 4.00 -6.01
C ASN A 128 16.89 3.76 -6.79
N ASP A 129 16.03 4.78 -6.94
CA ASP A 129 14.73 4.71 -7.61
C ASP A 129 13.75 3.65 -7.05
N LYS A 130 14.03 3.18 -5.83
CA LYS A 130 13.18 2.30 -5.07
C LYS A 130 12.59 3.06 -3.89
N LEU A 131 11.28 2.97 -3.77
CA LEU A 131 10.51 3.55 -2.69
C LEU A 131 9.98 2.43 -1.79
N VAL A 132 10.37 2.47 -0.52
CA VAL A 132 9.96 1.50 0.49
C VAL A 132 9.15 2.21 1.57
N PHE A 133 7.92 1.76 1.77
CA PHE A 133 7.05 2.21 2.84
C PHE A 133 7.03 1.16 3.94
N THR A 134 7.27 1.56 5.19
CA THR A 134 7.19 0.65 6.33
C THR A 134 6.18 1.17 7.34
N SER A 135 5.16 0.37 7.65
CA SER A 135 4.19 0.73 8.69
C SER A 135 4.89 0.95 10.04
N SER A 136 4.29 1.76 10.92
CA SER A 136 4.83 1.99 12.28
C SER A 136 5.06 0.71 13.09
N THR A 137 4.33 -0.37 12.77
CA THR A 137 4.50 -1.68 13.44
C THR A 137 5.55 -2.58 12.78
N GLY A 138 6.11 -2.21 11.63
CA GLY A 138 7.02 -3.04 10.84
C GLY A 138 6.36 -4.25 10.16
N ARG A 139 5.09 -4.55 10.45
CA ARG A 139 4.38 -5.73 9.94
C ARG A 139 3.95 -5.64 8.49
N GLN A 140 3.94 -4.43 7.92
CA GLN A 140 3.58 -4.18 6.54
C GLN A 140 4.64 -3.32 5.87
N THR A 141 5.10 -3.79 4.70
CA THR A 141 6.05 -3.09 3.85
C THR A 141 5.54 -3.04 2.41
N TRP A 142 5.58 -1.87 1.76
CA TRP A 142 5.28 -1.74 0.34
C TRP A 142 6.56 -1.36 -0.40
N ASN A 143 6.83 -2.03 -1.52
CA ASN A 143 7.96 -1.74 -2.37
C ASN A 143 7.44 -1.26 -3.72
N LEU A 144 7.77 -0.03 -4.09
CA LEU A 144 7.55 0.50 -5.43
C LEU A 144 8.91 0.66 -6.11
N THR A 145 9.01 0.13 -7.31
CA THR A 145 10.15 0.32 -8.21
C THR A 145 9.61 0.81 -9.53
N LYS A 146 10.33 1.73 -10.19
CA LYS A 146 10.08 1.99 -11.60
C LYS A 146 10.42 0.69 -12.34
N ASN A 147 9.45 0.06 -12.99
CA ASN A 147 9.75 -1.07 -13.86
C ASN A 147 10.68 -0.55 -14.97
N LEU A 148 11.85 -1.19 -15.12
CA LEU A 148 12.66 -1.13 -16.33
C LEU A 148 11.91 -1.83 -17.48
#